data_AF-A0A4Y1RKJ4-F1
#
_entry.id   AF-A0A4Y1RKJ4-F1
#
_cell.length_a   1.000
_cell.length_b   1.000
_cell.length_c   1.000
_cell.angle_alpha   90.00
_cell.angle_beta   90.00
_cell.angle_gamma   90.00
#
_symmetry.space_group_name_H-M   'P 1'
#
loop_
_entity.id
_entity.type
_entity.pdbx_description
1 polymer ?
#
loop_
_entity_poly.entity_id
_entity_poly.type
_entity_poly.pdbx_seq_one_letter_code
_entity_poly.pdbx_strand_id
1 'polypeptide(L)'
;MVTSSMVAKDRQSATSSPSPKVEVGEIDTRAPFQSVKDAVTLFGEGAFSGEKPAIKKTKPHSAERVLANETQLHLAQKELNKLKEQLKNAETTKTQALVELEKAKETLEDLTNKVTSLSESKESAIKATEAAKSQAKQLEEANSGNLAGTDGAWKQDLETARAQYVNVITELNAAKQELQKIRQDCDASLQAKVTAFKQAAEAEDAAKENAERVTELSKEISAVQESIGQVKLASLEAQQEQAKIFAEKDVLRQSYKATLEESTKKLLSLRKEFDPELSRNLEAQLSETLNEVGALQKQMENAKASDLDSVRIVTLELDDAKESLHKVAEEESSLRSLVEALKLELENVKKEHAELKEKEAETESLAGNLHVKLRKTKSELEACLAEESQARGASNEMIATLNQLSLETENARREAEEMKIKAEELRKDAETTKIAVKEAEKKLRLALEEAEEAKAAEERALEQIRVLSERTNAARASTSESGAKITISKEEFESLSRKVEESDTLAEMKVAAAMAQVEAVKASEGCN
;
A
#
# COMPACT_ATOMS: atom_id res chain seq x y z
N MET A 1 -17.15 9.58 -34.67
CA MET A 1 -18.22 10.36 -34.01
C MET A 1 -17.51 11.50 -33.29
N VAL A 2 -17.30 12.68 -33.89
CA VAL A 2 -18.26 13.83 -33.99
C VAL A 2 -18.99 13.97 -32.66
N THR A 3 -18.68 14.97 -31.83
CA THR A 3 -19.16 16.35 -31.99
C THR A 3 -18.28 17.43 -31.36
N SER A 4 -18.29 18.57 -32.05
CA SER A 4 -17.72 19.87 -31.73
C SER A 4 -18.51 20.63 -30.64
N SER A 5 -17.86 21.53 -29.90
CA SER A 5 -18.53 22.64 -29.21
C SER A 5 -17.58 23.83 -29.08
N MET A 6 -17.85 24.85 -29.90
CA MET A 6 -17.36 26.21 -29.79
C MET A 6 -18.08 26.93 -28.65
N VAL A 7 -17.38 27.74 -27.85
CA VAL A 7 -17.96 28.91 -27.19
C VAL A 7 -16.94 30.06 -27.18
N ALA A 8 -17.25 31.08 -27.97
CA ALA A 8 -16.72 32.43 -27.86
C ALA A 8 -17.47 33.19 -26.76
N LYS A 9 -16.80 34.12 -26.05
CA LYS A 9 -17.49 35.24 -25.41
C LYS A 9 -16.63 36.49 -25.30
N ASP A 10 -17.20 37.53 -25.89
CA ASP A 10 -16.75 38.92 -25.99
C ASP A 10 -16.51 39.66 -24.66
N ARG A 11 -15.60 40.63 -24.73
CA ARG A 11 -15.80 41.96 -24.11
C ARG A 11 -15.39 43.07 -25.09
N GLN A 12 -16.42 43.72 -25.63
CA GLN A 12 -16.51 45.09 -26.14
C GLN A 12 -16.06 46.13 -25.08
N SER A 13 -15.79 47.42 -25.32
CA SER A 13 -15.29 48.29 -26.40
C SER A 13 -15.71 49.72 -26.02
N ALA A 14 -14.84 50.74 -26.13
CA ALA A 14 -15.17 52.16 -26.42
C ALA A 14 -13.85 52.98 -26.45
N THR A 15 -13.26 53.32 -27.61
CA THR A 15 -13.55 54.37 -28.61
C THR A 15 -13.03 55.78 -28.30
N SER A 16 -12.04 56.22 -29.10
CA SER A 16 -12.09 57.49 -29.83
C SER A 16 -11.16 57.46 -31.06
N SER A 17 -11.79 57.51 -32.24
CA SER A 17 -11.23 57.58 -33.61
C SER A 17 -10.77 59.04 -33.92
N PRO A 18 -10.32 59.47 -35.15
CA PRO A 18 -10.62 58.91 -36.48
C PRO A 18 -9.49 58.89 -37.54
N SER A 19 -9.62 57.94 -38.47
CA SER A 19 -9.03 57.95 -39.83
C SER A 19 -9.96 58.69 -40.82
N PRO A 20 -9.45 59.25 -41.93
CA PRO A 20 -9.70 58.66 -43.27
C PRO A 20 -8.50 58.92 -44.22
N LYS A 21 -8.32 58.48 -45.47
CA LYS A 21 -8.89 57.54 -46.45
C LYS A 21 -7.93 57.61 -47.67
N VAL A 22 -7.97 56.61 -48.53
CA VAL A 22 -7.25 56.53 -49.82
C VAL A 22 -7.79 57.55 -50.83
N GLU A 23 -6.91 58.26 -51.56
CA GLU A 23 -7.25 58.92 -52.83
C GLU A 23 -6.04 58.94 -53.78
N VAL A 24 -6.30 58.53 -55.03
CA VAL A 24 -5.35 58.37 -56.13
C VAL A 24 -5.14 59.74 -56.77
N GLY A 25 -3.89 60.22 -56.84
CA GLY A 25 -3.54 61.51 -57.42
C GLY A 25 -2.96 61.37 -58.84
N GLU A 26 -3.65 61.95 -59.81
CA GLU A 26 -3.23 62.14 -61.20
C GLU A 26 -1.92 62.96 -61.30
N ILE A 27 -1.04 62.61 -62.23
CA ILE A 27 0.19 63.36 -62.51
C ILE A 27 -0.13 64.48 -63.51
N ASP A 28 0.03 65.73 -63.07
CA ASP A 28 -0.04 66.94 -63.90
C ASP A 28 1.15 66.98 -64.88
N THR A 29 0.87 66.88 -66.18
CA THR A 29 1.84 66.87 -67.29
C THR A 29 2.07 68.25 -67.90
N ARG A 30 2.26 69.30 -67.10
CA ARG A 30 2.58 70.64 -67.62
C ARG A 30 4.03 71.03 -67.34
N ALA A 31 4.85 71.00 -68.39
CA ALA A 31 6.00 71.91 -68.51
C ALA A 31 5.47 73.27 -69.03
N PRO A 32 5.99 74.43 -68.59
CA PRO A 32 7.29 74.85 -69.14
C PRO A 32 8.17 75.69 -68.20
N PHE A 33 9.45 75.34 -68.23
CA PHE A 33 10.65 76.15 -68.01
C PHE A 33 10.43 77.68 -68.01
N GLN A 34 10.91 78.34 -66.95
CA GLN A 34 11.25 79.76 -66.99
C GLN A 34 12.63 80.00 -66.37
N SER A 35 13.47 80.65 -67.19
CA SER A 35 14.73 81.31 -66.86
C SER A 35 16.01 80.45 -66.80
N VAL A 36 16.72 80.43 -67.93
CA VAL A 36 18.14 80.05 -68.09
C VAL A 36 19.09 80.97 -67.30
N LYS A 37 18.57 81.99 -66.60
CA LYS A 37 19.36 82.97 -65.84
C LYS A 37 19.73 82.48 -64.43
N ASP A 38 18.98 81.55 -63.83
CA ASP A 38 19.30 81.01 -62.50
C ASP A 38 20.22 79.78 -62.55
N ALA A 39 20.31 79.11 -63.71
CA ALA A 39 21.24 78.00 -63.91
C ALA A 39 22.70 78.46 -64.14
N VAL A 40 22.92 79.73 -64.47
CA VAL A 40 24.25 80.30 -64.77
C VAL A 40 24.95 80.82 -63.51
N THR A 41 24.24 81.06 -62.40
CA THR A 41 24.86 81.49 -61.12
C THR A 41 25.42 80.32 -60.30
N LEU A 42 25.19 79.07 -60.72
CA LEU A 42 25.73 77.88 -60.06
C LEU A 42 27.06 77.39 -60.67
N PHE A 43 27.45 77.91 -61.85
CA PHE A 43 28.63 77.46 -62.59
C PHE A 43 29.37 78.62 -63.29
N GLY A 44 30.36 79.20 -62.61
CA GLY A 44 31.42 80.08 -63.17
C GLY A 44 31.66 81.31 -62.30
N GLU A 45 32.87 81.73 -61.90
CA GLU A 45 34.24 81.51 -62.39
C GLU A 45 35.21 82.06 -61.31
N GLY A 46 36.26 81.36 -60.87
CA GLY A 46 37.66 81.51 -61.34
C GLY A 46 38.60 81.64 -60.11
N ALA A 47 39.91 81.37 -60.10
CA ALA A 47 40.84 80.61 -60.93
C ALA A 47 42.14 80.38 -60.10
N PHE A 48 42.86 79.28 -60.39
CA PHE A 48 44.25 78.91 -60.04
C PHE A 48 44.66 78.54 -58.59
N SER A 49 44.84 77.23 -58.33
CA SER A 49 46.11 76.59 -57.90
C SER A 49 45.89 75.16 -57.36
N GLY A 50 46.63 74.19 -57.94
CA GLY A 50 47.09 72.90 -57.39
C GLY A 50 46.19 72.04 -56.50
N GLU A 51 45.76 70.89 -57.04
CA GLU A 51 45.38 69.62 -56.38
C GLU A 51 45.03 69.63 -54.87
N LYS A 52 43.73 69.50 -54.58
CA LYS A 52 43.22 68.89 -53.35
C LYS A 52 42.67 67.49 -53.69
N PRO A 53 42.87 66.45 -52.86
CA PRO A 53 41.91 65.38 -52.78
C PRO A 53 40.75 65.88 -51.91
N ALA A 54 39.70 66.36 -52.59
CA ALA A 54 38.40 66.58 -51.98
C ALA A 54 37.81 65.23 -51.57
N ILE A 55 37.55 65.12 -50.28
CA ILE A 55 36.69 64.16 -49.59
C ILE A 55 35.40 63.97 -50.41
N LYS A 56 35.29 62.82 -51.10
CA LYS A 56 34.07 62.38 -51.77
C LYS A 56 33.37 61.32 -50.92
N LYS A 57 32.30 61.79 -50.28
CA LYS A 57 31.13 61.14 -49.68
C LYS A 57 31.07 59.60 -49.77
N THR A 58 31.14 58.98 -48.60
CA THR A 58 30.67 57.62 -48.30
C THR A 58 29.20 57.46 -48.70
N LYS A 59 28.90 56.35 -49.37
CA LYS A 59 27.54 55.91 -49.77
C LYS A 59 26.60 55.76 -48.56
N PRO A 60 25.27 55.84 -48.71
CA PRO A 60 24.30 55.82 -47.60
C PRO A 60 24.21 54.49 -46.83
N HIS A 61 24.77 53.39 -47.34
CA HIS A 61 24.65 52.05 -46.74
C HIS A 61 25.45 51.81 -45.46
N SER A 62 26.26 52.77 -45.01
CA SER A 62 26.92 52.69 -43.69
C SER A 62 26.00 53.19 -42.57
N ALA A 63 25.16 54.19 -42.82
CA ALA A 63 24.22 54.70 -41.82
C ALA A 63 23.12 53.68 -41.51
N GLU A 64 22.60 53.00 -42.54
CA GLU A 64 21.58 51.96 -42.39
C GLU A 64 22.10 50.70 -41.67
N ARG A 65 23.35 50.28 -41.95
CA ARG A 65 24.02 49.21 -41.19
C ARG A 65 24.37 49.61 -39.76
N VAL A 66 24.76 50.86 -39.53
CA VAL A 66 25.01 51.38 -38.18
C VAL A 66 23.70 51.41 -37.38
N LEU A 67 22.58 51.85 -37.97
CA LEU A 67 21.26 51.82 -37.33
C LEU A 67 20.76 50.40 -37.06
N ALA A 68 20.98 49.45 -37.98
CA ALA A 68 20.63 48.05 -37.77
C ALA A 68 21.47 47.40 -36.65
N ASN A 69 22.78 47.67 -36.62
CA ASN A 69 23.67 47.21 -35.55
C ASN A 69 23.33 47.87 -34.20
N GLU A 70 22.95 49.14 -34.20
CA GLU A 70 22.53 49.87 -32.99
C GLU A 70 21.18 49.36 -32.46
N THR A 71 20.27 48.96 -33.36
CA THR A 71 19.02 48.30 -32.99
C THR A 71 19.27 46.92 -32.37
N GLN A 72 20.17 46.12 -32.96
CA GLN A 72 20.59 44.83 -32.37
C GLN A 72 21.28 45.01 -31.02
N LEU A 73 22.14 46.02 -30.87
CA LEU A 73 22.78 46.34 -29.60
C LEU A 73 21.73 46.70 -28.54
N HIS A 74 20.70 47.48 -28.89
CA HIS A 74 19.63 47.83 -27.97
C HIS A 74 18.79 46.62 -27.53
N LEU A 75 18.54 45.67 -28.44
CA LEU A 75 17.86 44.41 -28.13
C LEU A 75 18.70 43.53 -27.19
N ALA A 76 20.00 43.38 -27.48
CA ALA A 76 20.94 42.67 -26.62
C ALA A 76 21.05 43.32 -25.24
N GLN A 77 21.08 44.65 -25.16
CA GLN A 77 21.08 45.40 -23.90
C GLN A 77 19.79 45.14 -23.09
N LYS A 78 18.64 45.05 -23.77
CA LYS A 78 17.34 44.75 -23.15
C LYS A 78 17.29 43.31 -22.61
N GLU A 79 17.80 42.34 -23.37
CA GLU A 79 17.92 40.95 -22.92
C GLU A 79 18.89 40.81 -21.75
N LEU A 80 20.05 41.49 -21.81
CA LEU A 80 21.01 41.56 -20.70
C LEU A 80 20.34 42.09 -19.42
N ASN A 81 19.56 43.16 -19.53
CA ASN A 81 18.85 43.72 -18.38
C ASN A 81 17.79 42.77 -17.83
N LYS A 82 17.07 42.04 -18.70
CA LYS A 82 16.12 41.01 -18.28
C LYS A 82 16.82 39.86 -17.53
N LEU A 83 17.98 39.42 -18.03
CA LEU A 83 18.79 38.38 -17.38
C LEU A 83 19.36 38.86 -16.04
N LYS A 84 19.81 40.12 -15.95
CA LYS A 84 20.24 40.72 -14.67
C LYS A 84 19.12 40.78 -13.64
N GLU A 85 17.90 41.09 -14.07
CA GLU A 85 16.74 41.12 -13.19
C GLU A 85 16.33 39.71 -12.73
N GLN A 86 16.40 38.72 -13.62
CA GLN A 86 16.23 37.31 -13.25
C GLN A 86 17.30 36.82 -12.28
N LEU A 87 18.57 37.19 -12.49
CA LEU A 87 19.66 36.87 -11.58
C LEU A 87 19.42 37.48 -10.20
N LYS A 88 19.04 38.76 -10.13
CA LYS A 88 18.72 39.42 -8.87
C LYS A 88 17.56 38.74 -8.14
N ASN A 89 16.52 38.34 -8.87
CA ASN A 89 15.39 37.60 -8.29
C ASN A 89 15.86 36.24 -7.74
N ALA A 90 16.65 35.49 -8.50
CA ALA A 90 17.20 34.20 -8.06
C ALA A 90 18.12 34.37 -6.82
N GLU A 91 18.94 35.42 -6.78
CA GLU A 91 19.76 35.76 -5.62
C GLU A 91 18.89 36.07 -4.40
N THR A 92 17.81 36.85 -4.55
CA THR A 92 16.90 37.12 -3.43
C THR A 92 16.21 35.85 -2.93
N THR A 93 15.74 34.97 -3.82
CA THR A 93 15.14 33.68 -3.45
C THR A 93 16.16 32.80 -2.73
N LYS A 94 17.41 32.76 -3.21
CA LYS A 94 18.50 32.03 -2.54
C LYS A 94 18.76 32.56 -1.13
N THR A 95 18.82 33.88 -0.95
CA THR A 95 19.01 34.47 0.38
C THR A 95 17.85 34.15 1.32
N GLN A 96 16.61 34.19 0.83
CA GLN A 96 15.43 33.84 1.62
C GLN A 96 15.45 32.36 2.02
N ALA A 97 15.78 31.46 1.10
CA ALA A 97 15.90 30.03 1.37
C ALA A 97 16.99 29.72 2.40
N LEU A 98 18.12 30.43 2.37
CA LEU A 98 19.17 30.28 3.38
C LEU A 98 18.70 30.73 4.78
N VAL A 99 17.91 31.81 4.86
CA VAL A 99 17.32 32.27 6.12
C VAL A 99 16.31 31.25 6.66
N GLU A 100 15.47 30.68 5.80
CA GLU A 100 14.50 29.65 6.19
C GLU A 100 15.19 28.35 6.61
N LEU A 101 16.27 27.96 5.94
CA LEU A 101 17.10 26.83 6.32
C LEU A 101 17.73 27.03 7.71
N GLU A 102 18.23 28.23 8.01
CA GLU A 102 18.84 28.49 9.31
C GLU A 102 17.79 28.45 10.44
N LYS A 103 16.60 29.02 10.22
CA LYS A 103 15.46 28.88 11.15
C LYS A 103 15.03 27.42 11.33
N ALA A 104 15.04 26.63 10.27
CA ALA A 104 14.74 25.20 10.35
C ALA A 104 15.78 24.45 11.20
N LYS A 105 17.06 24.82 11.11
CA LYS A 105 18.11 24.24 11.98
C LYS A 105 17.94 24.66 13.43
N GLU A 106 17.66 25.94 13.71
CA GLU A 106 17.41 26.40 15.08
C GLU A 106 16.23 25.67 15.71
N THR A 107 15.13 25.46 14.97
CA THR A 107 13.98 24.70 15.47
C THR A 107 14.28 23.22 15.66
N LEU A 108 15.11 22.61 14.81
CA LEU A 108 15.57 21.25 14.99
C LEU A 108 16.43 21.10 16.25
N GLU A 109 17.32 22.05 16.50
CA GLU A 109 18.18 22.07 17.69
C GLU A 109 17.35 22.27 18.98
N ASP A 110 16.38 23.18 18.97
CA ASP A 110 15.43 23.36 20.08
C ASP A 110 14.60 22.10 20.35
N LEU A 111 14.11 21.42 19.30
CA LEU A 111 13.38 20.17 19.44
C LEU A 111 14.28 19.05 19.95
N THR A 112 15.53 18.99 19.50
CA THR A 112 16.54 18.04 19.97
C THR A 112 16.81 18.24 21.47
N ASN A 113 16.99 19.48 21.90
CA ASN A 113 17.19 19.84 23.32
C ASN A 113 15.96 19.50 24.19
N LYS A 114 14.75 19.66 23.65
CA LYS A 114 13.52 19.24 24.34
C LYS A 114 13.43 17.73 24.47
N VAL A 115 13.80 16.98 23.43
CA VAL A 115 13.80 15.50 23.45
C VAL A 115 14.84 14.97 24.43
N THR A 116 16.05 15.52 24.45
CA THR A 116 17.08 15.13 25.42
C THR A 116 16.63 15.42 26.85
N SER A 117 16.12 16.63 27.13
CA SER A 117 15.60 17.00 28.45
C SER A 117 14.43 16.10 28.91
N LEU A 118 13.52 15.74 27.99
CA LEU A 118 12.41 14.84 28.29
C LEU A 118 12.88 13.40 28.53
N SER A 119 13.90 12.94 27.81
CA SER A 119 14.51 11.63 28.02
C SER A 119 15.23 11.54 29.37
N GLU A 120 15.95 12.59 29.77
CA GLU A 120 16.63 12.70 31.07
C GLU A 120 15.63 12.76 32.23
N SER A 121 14.53 13.49 32.05
CA SER A 121 13.42 13.53 33.01
C SER A 121 12.74 12.17 33.16
N LYS A 122 12.47 11.46 32.05
CA LYS A 122 11.93 10.10 32.05
C LYS A 122 12.86 9.13 32.79
N GLU A 123 14.16 9.18 32.52
CA GLU A 123 15.16 8.33 33.19
C GLU A 123 15.22 8.62 34.70
N SER A 124 15.12 9.90 35.09
CA SER A 124 15.04 10.31 36.49
C SER A 124 13.76 9.83 37.17
N ALA A 125 12.61 9.86 36.48
CA ALA A 125 11.35 9.33 36.96
C ALA A 125 11.41 7.80 37.15
N ILE A 126 12.02 7.07 36.22
CA ILE A 126 12.23 5.62 36.35
C ILE A 126 13.07 5.31 37.60
N LYS A 127 14.20 6.01 37.79
CA LYS A 127 15.03 5.85 38.99
C LYS A 127 14.27 6.17 40.28
N ALA A 128 13.42 7.21 40.28
CA ALA A 128 12.58 7.53 41.43
C ALA A 128 11.53 6.44 41.72
N THR A 129 10.93 5.83 40.68
CA THR A 129 9.99 4.71 40.86
C THR A 129 10.68 3.44 41.36
N GLU A 130 11.90 3.15 40.91
CA GLU A 130 12.69 2.02 41.42
C GLU A 130 13.15 2.25 42.85
N ALA A 131 13.53 3.47 43.21
CA ALA A 131 13.85 3.85 44.59
C ALA A 131 12.63 3.71 45.52
N ALA A 132 11.46 4.19 45.09
CA ALA A 132 10.20 4.04 45.83
C ALA A 132 9.81 2.56 45.98
N LYS A 133 10.00 1.75 44.94
CA LYS A 133 9.77 0.29 44.99
C LYS A 133 10.73 -0.41 45.97
N SER A 134 11.97 0.05 46.04
CA SER A 134 12.96 -0.45 46.99
C SER A 134 12.61 -0.07 48.43
N GLN A 135 12.12 1.15 48.66
CA GLN A 135 11.64 1.62 49.96
C GLN A 135 10.35 0.92 50.41
N ALA A 136 9.41 0.66 49.50
CA ALA A 136 8.19 -0.10 49.79
C ALA A 136 8.51 -1.53 50.24
N LYS A 137 9.51 -2.16 49.62
CA LYS A 137 9.98 -3.50 50.01
C LYS A 137 10.66 -3.50 51.39
N GLN A 138 11.39 -2.43 51.74
CA GLN A 138 11.94 -2.25 53.10
C GLN A 138 10.86 -1.99 54.17
N LEU A 139 9.78 -1.27 53.82
CA LEU A 139 8.62 -1.06 54.70
C LEU A 139 7.79 -2.34 54.88
N GLU A 140 7.70 -3.18 53.85
CA GLU A 140 7.05 -4.49 53.89
C GLU A 140 7.82 -5.49 54.78
N GLU A 141 9.16 -5.42 54.78
CA GLU A 141 10.00 -6.19 55.71
C GLU A 141 9.98 -5.62 57.15
N ALA A 142 9.74 -4.32 57.34
CA ALA A 142 9.66 -3.67 58.66
C ALA A 142 8.29 -3.81 59.36
N ASN A 143 7.21 -4.10 58.63
CA ASN A 143 5.87 -4.26 59.19
C ASN A 143 5.45 -5.73 59.30
N SER A 144 6.18 -6.46 60.15
CA SER A 144 5.67 -7.65 60.85
C SER A 144 5.73 -7.39 62.35
N GLY A 145 4.86 -6.50 62.86
CA GLY A 145 4.83 -6.15 64.28
C GLY A 145 3.72 -5.18 64.71
N ASN A 146 2.59 -5.77 65.10
CA ASN A 146 1.58 -5.30 66.08
C ASN A 146 0.52 -4.21 65.77
N LEU A 147 -0.67 -4.55 66.28
CA LEU A 147 -1.95 -3.85 66.33
C LEU A 147 -1.99 -2.65 67.28
N ALA A 148 -2.82 -1.65 66.96
CA ALA A 148 -3.83 -1.01 67.83
C ALA A 148 -4.63 -0.03 66.94
N GLY A 149 -5.95 -0.10 66.78
CA GLY A 149 -6.96 -0.06 67.83
C GLY A 149 -7.52 1.37 67.97
N THR A 150 -8.29 1.88 67.01
CA THR A 150 -9.19 3.04 67.22
C THR A 150 -10.28 3.09 66.14
N ASP A 151 -11.54 3.01 66.56
CA ASP A 151 -12.76 2.85 65.75
C ASP A 151 -13.22 4.13 64.99
N GLY A 152 -12.25 4.89 64.48
CA GLY A 152 -12.43 6.03 63.58
C GLY A 152 -11.39 6.08 62.45
N ALA A 153 -10.30 5.32 62.58
CA ALA A 153 -9.18 5.28 61.62
C ALA A 153 -9.57 4.61 60.30
N TRP A 154 -10.32 3.49 60.33
CA TRP A 154 -10.71 2.75 59.12
C TRP A 154 -11.46 3.61 58.09
N LYS A 155 -12.27 4.57 58.55
CA LYS A 155 -13.08 5.40 57.65
C LYS A 155 -12.21 6.46 56.99
N GLN A 156 -11.26 7.01 57.74
CA GLN A 156 -10.25 7.91 57.21
C GLN A 156 -9.27 7.17 56.28
N ASP A 157 -8.88 5.94 56.60
CA ASP A 157 -8.01 5.10 55.77
C ASP A 157 -8.71 4.67 54.47
N LEU A 158 -10.00 4.31 54.54
CA LEU A 158 -10.83 4.00 53.37
C LEU A 158 -11.04 5.23 52.48
N GLU A 159 -11.33 6.40 53.07
CA GLU A 159 -11.47 7.64 52.29
C GLU A 159 -10.11 8.09 51.73
N THR A 160 -9.00 7.86 52.44
CA THR A 160 -7.64 8.14 51.96
C THR A 160 -7.28 7.22 50.79
N ALA A 161 -7.56 5.92 50.90
CA ALA A 161 -7.35 4.96 49.82
C ALA A 161 -8.23 5.31 48.60
N ARG A 162 -9.49 5.70 48.82
CA ARG A 162 -10.40 6.13 47.76
C ARG A 162 -9.90 7.41 47.07
N ALA A 163 -9.42 8.39 47.83
CA ALA A 163 -8.80 9.61 47.28
C ALA A 163 -7.54 9.28 46.47
N GLN A 164 -6.71 8.36 46.94
CA GLN A 164 -5.54 7.86 46.20
C GLN A 164 -5.94 7.17 44.90
N TYR A 165 -6.96 6.30 44.91
CA TYR A 165 -7.48 5.67 43.69
C TYR A 165 -8.03 6.69 42.69
N VAL A 166 -8.76 7.71 43.16
CA VAL A 166 -9.23 8.80 42.30
C VAL A 166 -8.05 9.54 41.67
N ASN A 167 -7.02 9.87 42.44
CA ASN A 167 -5.82 10.53 41.94
C ASN A 167 -5.11 9.66 40.88
N VAL A 168 -4.89 8.38 41.15
CA VAL A 168 -4.27 7.44 40.21
C VAL A 168 -5.09 7.32 38.92
N ILE A 169 -6.42 7.29 39.00
CA ILE A 169 -7.29 7.26 37.83
C ILE A 169 -7.19 8.57 37.03
N THR A 170 -7.11 9.73 37.69
CA THR A 170 -6.93 11.01 37.00
C THR A 170 -5.56 11.12 36.33
N GLU A 171 -4.50 10.66 36.99
CA GLU A 171 -3.14 10.60 36.43
C GLU A 171 -3.07 9.64 35.24
N LEU A 172 -3.73 8.47 35.34
CA LEU A 172 -3.82 7.52 34.22
C LEU A 172 -4.56 8.12 33.03
N ASN A 173 -5.65 8.86 33.26
CA ASN A 173 -6.38 9.54 32.20
C ASN A 173 -5.55 10.67 31.57
N ALA A 174 -4.82 11.44 32.36
CA ALA A 174 -3.88 12.45 31.86
C ALA A 174 -2.76 11.81 31.01
N ALA A 175 -2.17 10.71 31.48
CA ALA A 175 -1.16 9.96 30.75
C ALA A 175 -1.69 9.39 29.43
N LYS A 176 -2.94 8.92 29.39
CA LYS A 176 -3.60 8.47 28.15
C LYS A 176 -3.80 9.62 27.15
N GLN A 177 -4.20 10.79 27.62
CA GLN A 177 -4.35 11.98 26.77
C GLN A 177 -3.01 12.45 26.21
N GLU A 178 -1.97 12.51 27.04
CA GLU A 178 -0.61 12.84 26.58
C GLU A 178 -0.09 11.80 25.57
N LEU A 179 -0.34 10.50 25.79
CA LEU A 179 0.02 9.47 24.81
C LEU A 179 -0.71 9.67 23.48
N GLN A 180 -1.98 10.04 23.50
CA GLN A 180 -2.74 10.32 22.28
C GLN A 180 -2.19 11.55 21.55
N LYS A 181 -1.84 12.61 22.29
CA LYS A 181 -1.23 13.82 21.74
C LYS A 181 0.13 13.53 21.11
N ILE A 182 1.00 12.78 21.78
CA ILE A 182 2.30 12.36 21.24
C ILE A 182 2.13 11.56 19.95
N ARG A 183 1.14 10.65 19.90
CA ARG A 183 0.86 9.89 18.67
C ARG A 183 0.45 10.81 17.52
N GLN A 184 -0.44 11.77 17.77
CA GLN A 184 -0.85 12.75 16.77
C GLN A 184 0.32 13.63 16.29
N ASP A 185 1.18 14.07 17.21
CA ASP A 185 2.37 14.85 16.88
C ASP A 185 3.39 14.03 16.07
N CYS A 186 3.58 12.75 16.41
CA CYS A 186 4.40 11.82 15.63
C CYS A 186 3.85 11.61 14.21
N ASP A 187 2.53 11.42 14.07
CA ASP A 187 1.90 11.27 12.76
C ASP A 187 2.05 12.55 11.93
N ALA A 188 1.85 13.73 12.53
CA ALA A 188 2.05 15.02 11.88
C ALA A 188 3.52 15.23 11.45
N SER A 189 4.47 14.88 12.31
CA SER A 189 5.91 14.94 12.01
C SER A 189 6.29 13.98 10.89
N LEU A 190 5.73 12.78 10.87
CA LEU A 190 5.97 11.80 9.81
C LEU A 190 5.42 12.30 8.46
N GLN A 191 4.22 12.87 8.45
CA GLN A 191 3.66 13.50 7.24
C GLN A 191 4.53 14.67 6.76
N ALA A 192 4.96 15.56 7.67
CA ALA A 192 5.86 16.65 7.34
C ALA A 192 7.18 16.16 6.74
N LYS A 193 7.75 15.07 7.30
CA LYS A 193 8.97 14.43 6.78
C LYS A 193 8.76 13.88 5.37
N VAL A 194 7.63 13.22 5.11
CA VAL A 194 7.29 12.71 3.78
C VAL A 194 7.16 13.86 2.77
N THR A 195 6.50 14.96 3.15
CA THR A 195 6.39 16.14 2.28
C THR A 195 7.74 16.80 2.01
N ALA A 196 8.60 16.89 3.03
CA ALA A 196 9.94 17.45 2.89
C ALA A 196 10.82 16.60 1.97
N PHE A 197 10.74 15.26 2.08
CA PHE A 197 11.45 14.37 1.14
C PHE A 197 10.95 14.50 -0.29
N LYS A 198 9.63 14.63 -0.49
CA LYS A 198 9.07 14.85 -1.82
C LYS A 198 9.58 16.16 -2.43
N GLN A 199 9.57 17.25 -1.65
CA GLN A 199 10.09 18.55 -2.10
C GLN A 199 11.59 18.51 -2.37
N ALA A 200 12.37 17.79 -1.56
CA ALA A 200 13.80 17.62 -1.78
C ALA A 200 14.09 16.86 -3.08
N ALA A 201 13.34 15.79 -3.36
CA ALA A 201 13.45 15.04 -4.60
C ALA A 201 13.08 15.90 -5.82
N GLU A 202 11.97 16.64 -5.76
CA GLU A 202 11.56 17.58 -6.82
C GLU A 202 12.63 18.66 -7.07
N ALA A 203 13.27 19.18 -6.01
CA ALA A 203 14.35 20.14 -6.12
C ALA A 203 15.63 19.53 -6.70
N GLU A 204 15.94 18.28 -6.38
CA GLU A 204 17.07 17.53 -6.94
C GLU A 204 16.88 17.27 -8.43
N ASP A 205 15.69 16.82 -8.84
CA ASP A 205 15.34 16.61 -10.25
C ASP A 205 15.43 17.93 -11.04
N ALA A 206 14.90 19.03 -10.49
CA ALA A 206 15.00 20.35 -11.10
C ALA A 206 16.46 20.84 -11.18
N ALA A 207 17.29 20.55 -10.17
CA ALA A 207 18.71 20.88 -10.20
C ALA A 207 19.46 20.09 -11.27
N LYS A 208 19.13 18.82 -11.46
CA LYS A 208 19.71 17.96 -12.50
C LYS A 208 19.33 18.45 -13.91
N GLU A 209 18.06 18.75 -14.14
CA GLU A 209 17.59 19.29 -15.43
C GLU A 209 18.29 20.63 -15.75
N ASN A 210 18.45 21.50 -14.75
CA ASN A 210 19.20 22.75 -14.92
C ASN A 210 20.68 22.53 -15.19
N ALA A 211 21.31 21.54 -14.54
CA ALA A 211 22.70 21.19 -14.81
C ALA A 211 22.87 20.73 -16.27
N GLU A 212 21.97 19.87 -16.77
CA GLU A 212 21.97 19.43 -18.16
C GLU A 212 21.82 20.62 -19.12
N ARG A 213 20.87 21.53 -18.86
CA ARG A 213 20.71 22.78 -19.65
C ARG A 213 21.97 23.64 -19.65
N VAL A 214 22.65 23.79 -18.51
CA VAL A 214 23.91 24.54 -18.43
C VAL A 214 24.98 23.90 -19.31
N THR A 215 25.06 22.56 -19.34
CA THR A 215 26.01 21.87 -20.22
C THR A 215 25.70 22.06 -21.71
N GLU A 216 24.42 22.06 -22.08
CA GLU A 216 23.97 22.28 -23.46
C GLU A 216 24.26 23.72 -23.91
N LEU A 217 23.85 24.71 -23.11
CA LEU A 217 24.16 26.12 -23.36
C LEU A 217 25.67 26.37 -23.46
N SER A 218 26.48 25.68 -22.65
CA SER A 218 27.94 25.79 -22.74
C SER A 218 28.49 25.26 -24.07
N LYS A 219 27.89 24.19 -24.63
CA LYS A 219 28.25 23.67 -25.95
C LYS A 219 27.84 24.65 -27.05
N GLU A 220 26.63 25.21 -26.97
CA GLU A 220 26.14 26.22 -27.92
C GLU A 220 27.03 27.47 -27.93
N ILE A 221 27.38 27.99 -26.75
CA ILE A 221 28.31 29.12 -26.61
C ILE A 221 29.66 28.80 -27.28
N SER A 222 30.19 27.60 -27.06
CA SER A 222 31.46 27.18 -27.67
C SER A 222 31.37 27.13 -29.20
N ALA A 223 30.28 26.59 -29.74
CA ALA A 223 30.04 26.54 -31.19
C ALA A 223 29.89 27.93 -31.82
N VAL A 224 29.18 28.84 -31.15
CA VAL A 224 29.05 30.24 -31.60
C VAL A 224 30.40 30.96 -31.57
N GLN A 225 31.22 30.74 -30.54
CA GLN A 225 32.56 31.31 -30.46
C GLN A 225 33.47 30.80 -31.59
N GLU A 226 33.40 29.50 -31.92
CA GLU A 226 34.12 28.92 -33.05
C GLU A 226 33.68 29.54 -34.39
N SER A 227 32.37 29.66 -34.61
CA SER A 227 31.80 30.31 -35.80
C SER A 227 32.24 31.77 -35.93
N ILE A 228 32.23 32.53 -34.83
CA ILE A 228 32.77 33.90 -34.80
C ILE A 228 34.26 33.91 -35.19
N GLY A 229 35.04 32.94 -34.73
CA GLY A 229 36.44 32.76 -35.11
C GLY A 229 36.61 32.55 -36.62
N GLN A 230 35.82 31.65 -37.20
CA GLN A 230 35.83 31.36 -38.64
C GLN A 230 35.43 32.58 -39.48
N VAL A 231 34.37 33.28 -39.09
CA VAL A 231 33.91 34.51 -39.79
C VAL A 231 34.98 35.60 -39.75
N LYS A 232 35.66 35.78 -38.61
CA LYS A 232 36.77 36.75 -38.50
C LYS A 232 37.93 36.39 -39.44
N LEU A 233 38.28 35.11 -39.54
CA LEU A 233 39.34 34.63 -40.42
C LEU A 233 38.97 34.86 -41.90
N ALA A 234 37.77 34.44 -42.31
CA ALA A 234 37.27 34.66 -43.66
C ALA A 234 37.19 36.15 -44.02
N SER A 235 36.80 37.02 -43.06
CA SER A 235 36.79 38.46 -43.27
C SER A 235 38.18 39.05 -43.48
N LEU A 236 39.21 38.54 -42.77
CA LEU A 236 40.60 38.96 -42.95
C LEU A 236 41.13 38.54 -44.32
N GLU A 237 40.87 37.30 -44.73
CA GLU A 237 41.24 36.77 -46.05
C GLU A 237 40.57 37.57 -47.17
N ALA A 238 39.28 37.88 -47.04
CA ALA A 238 38.56 38.71 -48.01
C ALA A 238 39.15 40.12 -48.12
N GLN A 239 39.56 40.75 -47.02
CA GLN A 239 40.24 42.04 -47.03
C GLN A 239 41.61 41.97 -47.71
N GLN A 240 42.36 40.89 -47.47
CA GLN A 240 43.66 40.67 -48.10
C GLN A 240 43.53 40.49 -49.62
N GLU A 241 42.59 39.66 -50.08
CA GLU A 241 42.32 39.47 -51.51
C GLU A 241 41.81 40.76 -52.18
N GLN A 242 40.95 41.51 -51.49
CA GLN A 242 40.53 42.82 -51.96
C GLN A 242 41.73 43.77 -52.15
N ALA A 243 42.68 43.79 -51.21
CA ALA A 243 43.88 44.60 -51.33
C ALA A 243 44.77 44.18 -52.52
N LYS A 244 44.92 42.87 -52.77
CA LYS A 244 45.63 42.36 -53.96
C LYS A 244 44.97 42.81 -55.26
N ILE A 245 43.66 42.64 -55.38
CA ILE A 245 42.90 43.06 -56.57
C ILE A 245 43.09 44.56 -56.83
N PHE A 246 43.06 45.40 -55.80
CA PHE A 246 43.29 46.83 -55.98
C PHE A 246 44.71 47.14 -56.46
N ALA A 247 45.73 46.46 -55.93
CA ALA A 247 47.10 46.62 -56.37
C ALA A 247 47.27 46.22 -57.85
N GLU A 248 46.74 45.06 -58.26
CA GLU A 248 46.77 44.59 -59.65
C GLU A 248 46.05 45.55 -60.60
N LYS A 249 44.87 46.04 -60.22
CA LYS A 249 44.13 47.02 -61.03
C LYS A 249 44.88 48.34 -61.19
N ASP A 250 45.62 48.77 -60.18
CA ASP A 250 46.42 49.99 -60.28
C ASP A 250 47.61 49.81 -61.24
N VAL A 251 48.31 48.67 -61.17
CA VAL A 251 49.38 48.32 -62.12
C VAL A 251 48.85 48.29 -63.56
N LEU A 252 47.71 47.64 -63.78
CA LEU A 252 47.10 47.56 -65.11
C LEU A 252 46.71 48.95 -65.63
N ARG A 253 46.10 49.79 -64.79
CA ARG A 253 45.75 51.17 -65.14
C ARG A 253 46.97 52.00 -65.53
N GLN A 254 48.08 51.86 -64.81
CA GLN A 254 49.33 52.55 -65.13
C GLN A 254 49.88 52.08 -66.49
N SER A 255 49.83 50.78 -66.79
CA SER A 255 50.26 50.24 -68.09
C SER A 255 49.43 50.77 -69.26
N TYR A 256 48.10 50.79 -69.14
CA TYR A 256 47.22 51.36 -70.17
C TYR A 256 47.48 52.84 -70.39
N LYS A 257 47.69 53.60 -69.32
CA LYS A 257 48.05 55.02 -69.41
C LYS A 257 49.35 55.22 -70.19
N ALA A 258 50.39 54.42 -69.90
CA ALA A 258 51.67 54.49 -70.60
C ALA A 258 51.54 54.14 -72.10
N THR A 259 50.80 53.07 -72.43
CA THR A 259 50.58 52.69 -73.85
C THR A 259 49.78 53.73 -74.63
N LEU A 260 48.83 54.41 -73.98
CA LEU A 260 48.07 55.51 -74.59
C LEU A 260 48.96 56.75 -74.83
N GLU A 261 49.83 57.09 -73.88
CA GLU A 261 50.81 58.17 -74.05
C GLU A 261 51.84 57.87 -75.15
N GLU A 262 52.20 56.60 -75.33
CA GLU A 262 53.08 56.18 -76.41
C GLU A 262 52.38 56.21 -77.78
N SER A 263 51.14 55.72 -77.86
CA SER A 263 50.38 55.70 -79.12
C SER A 263 49.99 57.11 -79.57
N THR A 264 49.70 58.03 -78.66
CA THR A 264 49.46 59.45 -78.98
C THR A 264 50.71 60.15 -79.52
N LYS A 265 51.90 59.85 -78.99
CA LYS A 265 53.19 60.32 -79.56
C LYS A 265 53.43 59.78 -80.97
N LYS A 266 53.14 58.50 -81.20
CA LYS A 266 53.23 57.87 -82.54
C LYS A 266 52.24 58.52 -83.52
N LEU A 267 50.98 58.74 -83.12
CA LEU A 267 49.96 59.42 -83.93
C LEU A 267 50.35 60.86 -84.34
N LEU A 268 50.96 61.61 -83.43
CA LEU A 268 51.47 62.96 -83.72
C LEU A 268 52.67 62.96 -84.69
N SER A 269 53.37 61.83 -84.79
CA SER A 269 54.49 61.63 -85.71
C SER A 269 53.97 61.30 -87.12
N LEU A 270 53.05 60.33 -87.23
CA LEU A 270 52.44 59.93 -88.52
C LEU A 270 51.60 61.04 -89.16
N ARG A 271 50.97 61.92 -88.37
CA ARG A 271 50.19 63.06 -88.90
C ARG A 271 51.05 64.09 -89.66
N LYS A 272 52.38 64.06 -89.50
CA LYS A 272 53.31 64.99 -90.18
C LYS A 272 53.76 64.53 -91.56
N GLU A 273 53.39 63.32 -91.99
CA GLU A 273 53.92 62.65 -93.20
C GLU A 273 52.87 62.46 -94.32
N PHE A 274 51.77 63.20 -94.31
CA PHE A 274 50.63 62.94 -95.20
C PHE A 274 50.78 63.57 -96.61
N ASP A 275 50.76 62.73 -97.66
CA ASP A 275 50.85 63.09 -99.09
C ASP A 275 49.53 62.77 -99.85
N PRO A 276 48.84 63.76 -100.50
CA PRO A 276 47.49 63.59 -101.06
C PRO A 276 47.39 62.77 -102.35
N GLU A 277 48.49 62.47 -103.05
CA GLU A 277 48.43 61.85 -104.39
C GLU A 277 48.34 60.31 -104.36
N LEU A 278 48.74 59.69 -103.25
CA LEU A 278 48.55 58.26 -102.94
C LEU A 278 47.06 57.90 -102.70
N SER A 279 46.24 58.89 -102.32
CA SER A 279 44.84 58.72 -101.96
C SER A 279 43.96 58.21 -103.10
N ARG A 280 44.30 58.53 -104.36
CA ARG A 280 43.49 58.16 -105.53
C ARG A 280 43.70 56.73 -106.01
N ASN A 281 44.90 56.18 -105.85
CA ASN A 281 45.20 54.78 -106.20
C ASN A 281 44.71 53.81 -105.11
N LEU A 282 44.77 54.24 -103.85
CA LEU A 282 44.20 53.50 -102.72
C LEU A 282 42.68 53.37 -102.83
N GLU A 283 41.98 54.35 -103.42
CA GLU A 283 40.51 54.36 -103.56
C GLU A 283 39.96 53.22 -104.45
N ALA A 284 40.71 52.79 -105.46
CA ALA A 284 40.34 51.66 -106.32
C ALA A 284 40.59 50.30 -105.65
N GLN A 285 41.73 50.12 -104.99
CA GLN A 285 42.03 48.93 -104.18
C GLN A 285 41.11 48.83 -102.94
N LEU A 286 40.68 49.97 -102.39
CA LEU A 286 39.72 50.05 -101.29
C LEU A 286 38.36 49.46 -101.69
N SER A 287 37.92 49.65 -102.95
CA SER A 287 36.63 49.16 -103.43
C SER A 287 36.60 47.63 -103.58
N GLU A 288 37.67 47.03 -104.11
CA GLU A 288 37.82 45.57 -104.23
C GLU A 288 37.93 44.91 -102.85
N THR A 289 38.80 45.46 -101.98
CA THR A 289 38.93 45.00 -100.59
C THR A 289 37.65 45.23 -99.77
N LEU A 290 36.87 46.29 -100.01
CA LEU A 290 35.56 46.51 -99.39
C LEU A 290 34.55 45.41 -99.73
N ASN A 291 34.56 44.91 -100.98
CA ASN A 291 33.66 43.84 -101.40
C ASN A 291 34.04 42.48 -100.79
N GLU A 292 35.34 42.15 -100.73
CA GLU A 292 35.84 40.94 -100.06
C GLU A 292 35.63 41.01 -98.53
N VAL A 293 35.88 42.17 -97.92
CA VAL A 293 35.59 42.44 -96.51
C VAL A 293 34.08 42.30 -96.24
N GLY A 294 33.22 42.74 -97.15
CA GLY A 294 31.77 42.57 -97.04
C GLY A 294 31.33 41.09 -97.08
N ALA A 295 31.94 40.27 -97.94
CA ALA A 295 31.67 38.83 -98.01
C ALA A 295 32.15 38.09 -96.74
N LEU A 296 33.35 38.42 -96.26
CA LEU A 296 33.90 37.87 -95.01
C LEU A 296 33.12 38.34 -93.78
N GLN A 297 32.68 39.60 -93.73
CA GLN A 297 31.80 40.09 -92.68
C GLN A 297 30.48 39.32 -92.64
N LYS A 298 29.89 39.01 -93.80
CA LYS A 298 28.64 38.25 -93.88
C LYS A 298 28.81 36.78 -93.46
N GLN A 299 29.92 36.13 -93.82
CA GLN A 299 30.25 34.80 -93.31
C GLN A 299 30.52 34.83 -91.80
N MET A 300 31.22 35.85 -91.30
CA MET A 300 31.48 36.01 -89.87
C MET A 300 30.20 36.29 -89.07
N GLU A 301 29.27 37.09 -89.59
CA GLU A 301 27.95 37.33 -89.01
C GLU A 301 27.13 36.02 -88.95
N ASN A 302 27.10 35.25 -90.04
CA ASN A 302 26.38 33.97 -90.07
C ASN A 302 26.99 32.93 -89.12
N ALA A 303 28.32 32.83 -89.04
CA ALA A 303 29.01 31.96 -88.09
C ALA A 303 28.75 32.39 -86.65
N LYS A 304 28.84 33.70 -86.36
CA LYS A 304 28.49 34.26 -85.05
C LYS A 304 27.05 33.95 -84.67
N ALA A 305 26.09 34.09 -85.60
CA ALA A 305 24.69 33.76 -85.34
C ALA A 305 24.50 32.27 -85.02
N SER A 306 25.15 31.39 -85.77
CA SER A 306 25.14 29.93 -85.51
C SER A 306 25.76 29.57 -84.17
N ASP A 307 26.90 30.17 -83.83
CA ASP A 307 27.57 29.96 -82.54
C ASP A 307 26.70 30.47 -81.38
N LEU A 308 26.02 31.61 -81.56
CA LEU A 308 25.13 32.20 -80.55
C LEU A 308 23.87 31.34 -80.34
N ASP A 309 23.32 30.78 -81.42
CA ASP A 309 22.21 29.82 -81.35
C ASP A 309 22.63 28.50 -80.68
N SER A 310 23.83 27.99 -80.97
CA SER A 310 24.44 26.83 -80.29
C SER A 310 24.60 27.08 -78.79
N VAL A 311 25.18 28.22 -78.43
CA VAL A 311 25.35 28.61 -77.02
C VAL A 311 23.98 28.69 -76.36
N ARG A 312 22.99 29.33 -76.99
CA ARG A 312 21.63 29.43 -76.44
C ARG A 312 21.01 28.06 -76.14
N ILE A 313 21.15 27.08 -77.03
CA ILE A 313 20.65 25.72 -76.79
C ILE A 313 21.36 25.07 -75.59
N VAL A 314 22.69 25.16 -75.53
CA VAL A 314 23.48 24.61 -74.41
C VAL A 314 23.12 25.28 -73.08
N THR A 315 22.85 26.59 -73.07
CA THR A 315 22.41 27.28 -71.84
C THR A 315 21.05 26.78 -71.36
N LEU A 316 20.10 26.54 -72.27
CA LEU A 316 18.78 26.00 -71.92
C LEU A 316 18.90 24.58 -71.34
N GLU A 317 19.68 23.70 -71.98
CA GLU A 317 19.93 22.34 -71.46
C GLU A 317 20.64 22.37 -70.10
N LEU A 318 21.56 23.31 -69.89
CA LEU A 318 22.23 23.51 -68.61
C LEU A 318 21.26 23.98 -67.52
N ASP A 319 20.34 24.88 -67.85
CA ASP A 319 19.36 25.38 -66.90
C ASP A 319 18.32 24.29 -66.56
N ASP A 320 17.87 23.49 -67.54
CA ASP A 320 17.01 22.31 -67.30
C ASP A 320 17.70 21.25 -66.42
N ALA A 321 19.00 21.02 -66.64
CA ALA A 321 19.81 20.12 -65.82
C ALA A 321 19.99 20.65 -64.39
N LYS A 322 20.17 21.97 -64.22
CA LYS A 322 20.22 22.61 -62.88
C LYS A 322 18.91 22.47 -62.14
N GLU A 323 17.77 22.71 -62.79
CA GLU A 323 16.46 22.57 -62.16
C GLU A 323 16.22 21.12 -61.71
N SER A 324 16.57 20.16 -62.57
CA SER A 324 16.48 18.74 -62.25
C SER A 324 17.38 18.36 -61.07
N LEU A 325 18.61 18.88 -61.02
CA LEU A 325 19.53 18.67 -59.90
C LEU A 325 19.00 19.28 -58.59
N HIS A 326 18.39 20.46 -58.66
CA HIS A 326 17.79 21.10 -57.47
C HIS A 326 16.63 20.27 -56.91
N LYS A 327 15.75 19.73 -57.78
CA LYS A 327 14.66 18.82 -57.35
C LYS A 327 15.19 17.57 -56.66
N VAL A 328 16.25 16.96 -57.22
CA VAL A 328 16.90 15.79 -56.59
C VAL A 328 17.50 16.15 -55.23
N ALA A 329 18.10 17.32 -55.08
CA ALA A 329 18.65 17.78 -53.79
C ALA A 329 17.54 18.03 -52.74
N GLU A 330 16.39 18.56 -53.13
CA GLU A 330 15.22 18.72 -52.25
C GLU A 330 14.64 17.37 -51.81
N GLU A 331 14.53 16.42 -52.73
CA GLU A 331 14.10 15.04 -52.42
C GLU A 331 15.09 14.35 -51.48
N GLU A 332 16.40 14.50 -51.71
CA GLU A 332 17.45 13.98 -50.83
C GLU A 332 17.32 14.54 -49.41
N SER A 333 17.12 15.87 -49.28
CA SER A 333 16.92 16.54 -48.00
C SER A 333 15.66 16.03 -47.27
N SER A 334 14.57 15.82 -48.02
CA SER A 334 13.31 15.28 -47.50
C SER A 334 13.45 13.84 -47.01
N LEU A 335 14.11 12.98 -47.80
CA LEU A 335 14.40 11.60 -47.44
C LEU A 335 15.34 11.51 -46.24
N ARG A 336 16.37 12.36 -46.18
CA ARG A 336 17.28 12.44 -45.03
C ARG A 336 16.52 12.80 -43.75
N SER A 337 15.62 13.78 -43.83
CA SER A 337 14.76 14.16 -42.70
C SER A 337 13.84 13.03 -42.25
N LEU A 338 13.24 12.29 -43.19
CA LEU A 338 12.42 11.11 -42.88
C LEU A 338 13.24 9.98 -42.23
N VAL A 339 14.46 9.75 -42.69
CA VAL A 339 15.38 8.75 -42.09
C VAL A 339 15.72 9.12 -40.66
N GLU A 340 16.02 10.38 -40.37
CA GLU A 340 16.26 10.82 -38.99
C GLU A 340 15.01 10.67 -38.10
N ALA A 341 13.82 10.98 -38.61
CA ALA A 341 12.57 10.75 -37.89
C ALA A 341 12.34 9.26 -37.59
N LEU A 342 12.60 8.37 -38.56
CA LEU A 342 12.48 6.93 -38.37
C LEU A 342 13.52 6.36 -37.40
N LYS A 343 14.74 6.91 -37.36
CA LYS A 343 15.74 6.54 -36.35
C LYS A 343 15.28 6.91 -34.96
N LEU A 344 14.71 8.11 -34.78
CA LEU A 344 14.17 8.55 -33.50
C LEU A 344 13.03 7.64 -33.04
N GLU A 345 12.10 7.31 -33.95
CA GLU A 345 11.01 6.38 -33.67
C GLU A 345 11.53 4.99 -33.30
N LEU A 346 12.55 4.48 -33.99
CA LEU A 346 13.17 3.20 -33.68
C LEU A 346 13.80 3.19 -32.27
N GLU A 347 14.50 4.25 -31.88
CA GLU A 347 15.04 4.37 -30.53
C GLU A 347 13.93 4.48 -29.46
N ASN A 348 12.83 5.19 -29.76
CA ASN A 348 11.68 5.25 -28.88
C ASN A 348 11.03 3.87 -28.69
N VAL A 349 10.79 3.13 -29.78
CA VAL A 349 10.26 1.76 -29.74
C VAL A 349 11.18 0.81 -28.97
N LYS A 350 12.51 0.93 -29.11
CA LYS A 350 13.47 0.14 -28.33
C LYS A 350 13.35 0.43 -26.83
N LYS A 351 13.18 1.71 -26.46
CA LYS A 351 12.98 2.12 -25.07
C LYS A 351 11.68 1.55 -24.51
N GLU A 352 10.57 1.72 -25.22
CA GLU A 352 9.25 1.17 -24.84
C GLU A 352 9.29 -0.35 -24.69
N HIS A 353 9.99 -1.04 -25.59
CA HIS A 353 10.19 -2.48 -25.50
C HIS A 353 10.99 -2.88 -24.25
N ALA A 354 12.03 -2.14 -23.88
CA ALA A 354 12.80 -2.39 -22.67
C ALA A 354 11.94 -2.20 -21.40
N GLU A 355 11.16 -1.12 -21.34
CA GLU A 355 10.22 -0.84 -20.24
C GLU A 355 9.13 -1.92 -20.13
N LEU A 356 8.58 -2.39 -21.26
CA LEU A 356 7.62 -3.49 -21.29
C LEU A 356 8.22 -4.79 -20.80
N LYS A 357 9.46 -5.09 -21.18
CA LYS A 357 10.17 -6.30 -20.73
C LYS A 357 10.44 -6.29 -19.23
N GLU A 358 10.74 -5.14 -18.66
CA GLU A 358 10.88 -4.97 -17.20
C GLU A 358 9.54 -5.21 -16.50
N LYS A 359 8.45 -4.59 -16.98
CA LYS A 359 7.09 -4.82 -16.46
C LYS A 359 6.65 -6.28 -16.59
N GLU A 360 7.00 -6.95 -17.69
CA GLU A 360 6.76 -8.38 -17.87
C GLU A 360 7.44 -9.20 -16.76
N ALA A 361 8.73 -8.96 -16.51
CA ALA A 361 9.46 -9.65 -15.44
C ALA A 361 8.89 -9.37 -14.03
N GLU A 362 8.47 -8.13 -13.75
CA GLU A 362 7.80 -7.78 -12.49
C GLU A 362 6.46 -8.50 -12.33
N THR A 363 5.64 -8.53 -13.38
CA THR A 363 4.34 -9.20 -13.36
C THR A 363 4.49 -10.73 -13.26
N GLU A 364 5.50 -11.31 -13.90
CA GLU A 364 5.83 -12.74 -13.77
C GLU A 364 6.28 -13.07 -12.33
N SER A 365 7.12 -12.23 -11.72
CA SER A 365 7.51 -12.37 -10.31
C SER A 365 6.32 -12.26 -9.37
N LEU A 366 5.39 -11.32 -9.62
CA LEU A 366 4.17 -11.17 -8.84
C LEU A 366 3.26 -12.39 -8.98
N ALA A 367 3.06 -12.89 -10.20
CA ALA A 367 2.28 -14.09 -10.48
C ALA A 367 2.89 -15.32 -9.77
N GLY A 368 4.23 -15.46 -9.80
CA GLY A 368 4.96 -16.49 -9.06
C GLY A 368 4.71 -16.41 -7.54
N ASN A 369 4.81 -15.22 -6.96
CA ASN A 369 4.52 -15.00 -5.54
C ASN A 369 3.08 -15.33 -5.16
N LEU A 370 2.11 -14.93 -6.00
CA LEU A 370 0.70 -15.27 -5.79
C LEU A 370 0.46 -16.77 -5.88
N HIS A 371 1.12 -17.47 -6.80
CA HIS A 371 1.04 -18.92 -6.93
C HIS A 371 1.59 -19.65 -5.70
N VAL A 372 2.71 -19.18 -5.14
CA VAL A 372 3.25 -19.71 -3.88
C VAL A 372 2.29 -19.50 -2.72
N LYS A 373 1.73 -18.29 -2.57
CA LYS A 373 0.71 -17.99 -1.54
C LYS A 373 -0.51 -18.89 -1.70
N LEU A 374 -1.00 -19.08 -2.92
CA LEU A 374 -2.16 -19.91 -3.20
C LEU A 374 -1.90 -21.38 -2.88
N ARG A 375 -0.71 -21.90 -3.19
CA ARG A 375 -0.32 -23.27 -2.78
C ARG A 375 -0.24 -23.41 -1.27
N LYS A 376 0.33 -22.42 -0.58
CA LYS A 376 0.41 -22.41 0.88
C LYS A 376 -0.98 -22.42 1.52
N THR A 377 -1.86 -21.49 1.13
CA THR A 377 -3.23 -21.44 1.68
C THR A 377 -4.03 -22.69 1.35
N LYS A 378 -3.82 -23.28 0.17
CA LYS A 378 -4.42 -24.58 -0.18
C LYS A 378 -3.95 -25.68 0.76
N SER A 379 -2.66 -25.79 1.04
CA SER A 379 -2.14 -26.80 1.97
C SER A 379 -2.61 -26.60 3.41
N GLU A 380 -2.72 -25.34 3.87
CA GLU A 380 -3.28 -25.00 5.18
C GLU A 380 -4.76 -25.38 5.27
N LEU A 381 -5.54 -25.12 4.22
CA LEU A 381 -6.94 -25.51 4.14
C LEU A 381 -7.12 -27.04 4.18
N GLU A 382 -6.30 -27.78 3.42
CA GLU A 382 -6.32 -29.25 3.43
C GLU A 382 -6.00 -29.81 4.83
N ALA A 383 -5.05 -29.20 5.55
CA ALA A 383 -4.74 -29.57 6.93
C ALA A 383 -5.90 -29.29 7.89
N CYS A 384 -6.53 -28.10 7.80
CA CYS A 384 -7.70 -27.75 8.61
C CYS A 384 -8.88 -28.70 8.35
N LEU A 385 -9.13 -29.10 7.10
CA LEU A 385 -10.19 -30.05 6.76
C LEU A 385 -9.92 -31.46 7.34
N ALA A 386 -8.66 -31.90 7.33
CA ALA A 386 -8.29 -33.17 7.96
C ALA A 386 -8.52 -33.13 9.48
N GLU A 387 -8.13 -32.04 10.13
CA GLU A 387 -8.36 -31.82 11.57
C GLU A 387 -9.86 -31.73 11.91
N GLU A 388 -10.65 -31.00 11.11
CA GLU A 388 -12.11 -30.93 11.26
C GLU A 388 -12.73 -32.32 11.13
N SER A 389 -12.33 -33.12 10.13
CA SER A 389 -12.82 -34.48 9.95
C SER A 389 -12.48 -35.38 11.16
N GLN A 390 -11.28 -35.23 11.73
CA GLN A 390 -10.88 -35.96 12.93
C GLN A 390 -11.71 -35.54 14.15
N ALA A 391 -11.87 -34.23 14.38
CA ALA A 391 -12.68 -33.69 15.47
C ALA A 391 -14.15 -34.11 15.35
N ARG A 392 -14.71 -34.09 14.13
CA ARG A 392 -16.06 -34.57 13.84
C ARG A 392 -16.19 -36.07 14.12
N GLY A 393 -15.19 -36.86 13.77
CA GLY A 393 -15.11 -38.29 14.11
C GLY A 393 -15.19 -38.52 15.62
N ALA A 394 -14.33 -37.84 16.39
CA ALA A 394 -14.32 -37.91 17.85
C ALA A 394 -15.65 -37.45 18.48
N SER A 395 -16.25 -36.38 17.95
CA SER A 395 -17.56 -35.90 18.40
C SER A 395 -18.67 -36.93 18.18
N ASN A 396 -18.70 -37.57 17.01
CA ASN A 396 -19.68 -38.63 16.72
C ASN A 396 -19.51 -39.85 17.65
N GLU A 397 -18.26 -40.23 17.96
CA GLU A 397 -17.98 -41.29 18.95
C GLU A 397 -18.44 -40.90 20.36
N MET A 398 -18.20 -39.65 20.78
CA MET A 398 -18.69 -39.14 22.05
C MET A 398 -20.23 -39.13 22.13
N ILE A 399 -20.91 -38.77 21.04
CA ILE A 399 -22.38 -38.85 20.95
C ILE A 399 -22.85 -40.31 21.04
N ALA A 400 -22.18 -41.23 20.36
CA ALA A 400 -22.52 -42.65 20.41
C ALA A 400 -22.37 -43.22 21.83
N THR A 401 -21.27 -42.90 22.51
CA THR A 401 -21.04 -43.34 23.91
C THR A 401 -22.03 -42.70 24.88
N LEU A 402 -22.39 -41.42 24.70
CA LEU A 402 -23.42 -40.76 25.51
C LEU A 402 -24.79 -41.43 25.35
N ASN A 403 -25.18 -41.76 24.10
CA ASN A 403 -26.44 -42.46 23.83
C ASN A 403 -26.44 -43.86 24.45
N GLN A 404 -25.32 -44.58 24.37
CA GLN A 404 -25.17 -45.88 25.02
C GLN A 404 -25.30 -45.79 26.54
N LEU A 405 -24.61 -44.84 27.18
CA LEU A 405 -24.72 -44.59 28.62
C LEU A 405 -26.13 -44.19 29.04
N SER A 406 -26.82 -43.39 28.22
CA SER A 406 -28.21 -43.00 28.47
C SER A 406 -29.13 -44.22 28.45
N LEU A 407 -28.94 -45.12 27.48
CA LEU A 407 -29.69 -46.36 27.39
C LEU A 407 -29.41 -47.29 28.59
N GLU A 408 -28.15 -47.44 28.97
CA GLU A 408 -27.74 -48.24 30.12
C GLU A 408 -28.30 -47.67 31.44
N THR A 409 -28.22 -46.35 31.63
CA THR A 409 -28.79 -45.65 32.78
C THR A 409 -30.31 -45.86 32.86
N GLU A 410 -31.00 -45.75 31.73
CA GLU A 410 -32.44 -45.95 31.64
C GLU A 410 -32.85 -47.40 31.94
N ASN A 411 -32.06 -48.38 31.48
CA ASN A 411 -32.26 -49.78 31.82
C ASN A 411 -32.02 -50.05 33.31
N ALA A 412 -30.92 -49.56 33.88
CA ALA A 412 -30.63 -49.68 35.31
C ALA A 412 -31.74 -49.04 36.18
N ARG A 413 -32.28 -47.90 35.74
CA ARG A 413 -33.42 -47.25 36.39
C ARG A 413 -34.68 -48.13 36.35
N ARG A 414 -34.97 -48.78 35.22
CA ARG A 414 -36.11 -49.71 35.08
C ARG A 414 -35.94 -50.91 36.00
N GLU A 415 -34.76 -51.52 36.02
CA GLU A 415 -34.44 -52.65 36.90
C GLU A 415 -34.56 -52.26 38.39
N ALA A 416 -34.10 -51.07 38.77
CA ALA A 416 -34.24 -50.57 40.13
C ALA A 416 -35.71 -50.38 40.54
N GLU A 417 -36.56 -49.86 39.64
CA GLU A 417 -38.00 -49.71 39.93
C GLU A 417 -38.70 -51.09 40.01
N GLU A 418 -38.34 -52.04 39.15
CA GLU A 418 -38.84 -53.42 39.26
C GLU A 418 -38.44 -54.08 40.58
N MET A 419 -37.19 -53.90 41.03
CA MET A 419 -36.73 -54.39 42.32
C MET A 419 -37.47 -53.72 43.49
N LYS A 420 -37.74 -52.42 43.40
CA LYS A 420 -38.52 -51.69 44.40
C LYS A 420 -39.95 -52.24 44.51
N ILE A 421 -40.62 -52.50 43.38
CA ILE A 421 -41.95 -53.13 43.38
C ILE A 421 -41.90 -54.49 44.06
N LYS A 422 -40.95 -55.36 43.69
CA LYS A 422 -40.77 -56.67 44.32
C LYS A 422 -40.49 -56.57 45.82
N ALA A 423 -39.66 -55.61 46.24
CA ALA A 423 -39.38 -55.37 47.65
C ALA A 423 -40.63 -54.91 48.42
N GLU A 424 -41.47 -54.05 47.82
CA GLU A 424 -42.74 -53.64 48.41
C GLU A 424 -43.74 -54.79 48.53
N GLU A 425 -43.80 -55.69 47.54
CA GLU A 425 -44.59 -56.93 47.57
C GLU A 425 -44.12 -57.85 48.71
N LEU A 426 -42.83 -58.17 48.77
CA LEU A 426 -42.25 -58.96 49.85
C LEU A 426 -42.47 -58.34 51.22
N ARG A 427 -42.46 -57.01 51.33
CA ARG A 427 -42.76 -56.31 52.59
C ARG A 427 -44.22 -56.49 53.00
N LYS A 428 -45.17 -56.46 52.05
CA LYS A 428 -46.58 -56.74 52.33
C LYS A 428 -46.75 -58.18 52.81
N ASP A 429 -46.11 -59.14 52.15
CA ASP A 429 -46.11 -60.56 52.55
C ASP A 429 -45.46 -60.78 53.93
N ALA A 430 -44.38 -60.07 54.22
CA ALA A 430 -43.75 -60.09 55.54
C ALA A 430 -44.68 -59.51 56.63
N GLU A 431 -45.46 -58.47 56.33
CA GLU A 431 -46.40 -57.91 57.30
C GLU A 431 -47.62 -58.82 57.49
N THR A 432 -48.14 -59.47 56.43
CA THR A 432 -49.23 -60.45 56.57
C THR A 432 -48.80 -61.66 57.39
N THR A 433 -47.61 -62.21 57.13
CA THR A 433 -47.04 -63.31 57.92
C THR A 433 -46.81 -62.90 59.38
N LYS A 434 -46.30 -61.69 59.63
CA LYS A 434 -46.15 -61.17 60.99
C LYS A 434 -47.48 -61.02 61.74
N ILE A 435 -48.55 -60.60 61.06
CA ILE A 435 -49.90 -60.58 61.65
C ILE A 435 -50.34 -62.00 62.00
N ALA A 436 -50.16 -62.97 61.09
CA ALA A 436 -50.49 -64.37 61.33
C ALA A 436 -49.69 -64.96 62.50
N VAL A 437 -48.39 -64.67 62.61
CA VAL A 437 -47.55 -65.09 63.74
C VAL A 437 -48.05 -64.48 65.04
N LYS A 438 -48.38 -63.18 65.10
CA LYS A 438 -48.96 -62.56 66.30
C LYS A 438 -50.29 -63.20 66.70
N GLU A 439 -51.10 -63.61 65.73
CA GLU A 439 -52.34 -64.33 66.00
C GLU A 439 -52.06 -65.74 66.54
N ALA A 440 -51.11 -66.45 65.95
CA ALA A 440 -50.66 -67.76 66.42
C ALA A 440 -50.06 -67.68 67.84
N GLU A 441 -49.24 -66.68 68.15
CA GLU A 441 -48.70 -66.41 69.49
C GLU A 441 -49.81 -66.17 70.52
N LYS A 442 -50.87 -65.43 70.15
CA LYS A 442 -52.04 -65.24 71.03
C LYS A 442 -52.75 -66.56 71.28
N LYS A 443 -52.98 -67.37 70.24
CA LYS A 443 -53.58 -68.71 70.37
C LYS A 443 -52.74 -69.63 71.24
N LEU A 444 -51.41 -69.62 71.07
CA LEU A 444 -50.49 -70.39 71.89
C LEU A 444 -50.55 -69.96 73.36
N ARG A 445 -50.58 -68.65 73.64
CA ARG A 445 -50.71 -68.14 75.02
C ARG A 445 -52.02 -68.60 75.68
N LEU A 446 -53.13 -68.57 74.94
CA LEU A 446 -54.41 -69.10 75.42
C LEU A 446 -54.32 -70.59 75.72
N ALA A 447 -53.78 -71.39 74.79
CA ALA A 447 -53.60 -72.83 75.00
C ALA A 447 -52.68 -73.15 76.20
N LEU A 448 -51.67 -72.31 76.46
CA LEU A 448 -50.77 -72.47 77.59
C LEU A 448 -51.47 -72.16 78.93
N GLU A 449 -52.31 -71.12 78.97
CA GLU A 449 -53.16 -70.79 80.13
C GLU A 449 -54.20 -71.90 80.40
N GLU A 450 -54.84 -72.43 79.34
CA GLU A 450 -55.73 -73.59 79.44
C GLU A 450 -54.99 -74.85 79.94
N ALA A 451 -53.76 -75.10 79.48
CA ALA A 451 -52.95 -76.21 79.95
C ALA A 451 -52.52 -76.04 81.42
N GLU A 452 -52.19 -74.83 81.86
CA GLU A 452 -51.92 -74.52 83.26
C GLU A 452 -53.17 -74.69 84.13
N GLU A 453 -54.34 -74.28 83.65
CA GLU A 453 -55.62 -74.51 84.34
C GLU A 453 -55.95 -76.00 84.43
N ALA A 454 -55.74 -76.75 83.35
CA ALA A 454 -55.90 -78.20 83.31
C ALA A 454 -54.95 -78.89 84.31
N LYS A 455 -53.70 -78.45 84.39
CA LYS A 455 -52.71 -78.94 85.37
C LYS A 455 -53.11 -78.58 86.81
N ALA A 456 -53.62 -77.38 87.06
CA ALA A 456 -54.14 -77.00 88.37
C ALA A 456 -55.41 -77.78 88.74
N ALA A 457 -56.23 -78.16 87.76
CA ALA A 457 -57.36 -79.07 87.95
C ALA A 457 -56.90 -80.51 88.25
N GLU A 458 -55.86 -80.98 87.56
CA GLU A 458 -55.18 -82.25 87.83
C GLU A 458 -54.63 -82.29 89.26
N GLU A 459 -53.88 -81.27 89.70
CA GLU A 459 -53.37 -81.17 91.08
C GLU A 459 -54.50 -81.13 92.11
N ARG A 460 -55.60 -80.41 91.83
CA ARG A 460 -56.80 -80.43 92.70
C ARG A 460 -57.44 -81.82 92.76
N ALA A 461 -57.50 -82.54 91.64
CA ALA A 461 -58.02 -83.91 91.61
C ALA A 461 -57.10 -84.86 92.39
N LEU A 462 -55.77 -84.74 92.23
CA LEU A 462 -54.78 -85.49 93.00
C LEU A 462 -54.88 -85.19 94.50
N GLU A 463 -55.09 -83.94 94.89
CA GLU A 463 -55.29 -83.55 96.28
C GLU A 463 -56.62 -84.10 96.85
N GLN A 464 -57.69 -84.10 96.06
CA GLN A 464 -58.93 -84.77 96.45
C GLN A 464 -58.74 -86.28 96.62
N ILE A 465 -57.97 -86.92 95.74
CA ILE A 465 -57.59 -88.33 95.88
C ILE A 465 -56.79 -88.54 97.17
N ARG A 466 -55.83 -87.66 97.48
CA ARG A 466 -55.06 -87.69 98.74
C ARG A 466 -55.96 -87.54 99.96
N VAL A 467 -56.85 -86.54 99.98
CA VAL A 467 -57.80 -86.31 101.09
C VAL A 467 -58.77 -87.48 101.24
N LEU A 468 -59.28 -88.06 100.15
CA LEU A 468 -60.12 -89.26 100.21
C LEU A 468 -59.33 -90.47 100.75
N SER A 469 -58.06 -90.61 100.39
CA SER A 469 -57.19 -91.65 100.93
C SER A 469 -56.93 -91.47 102.44
N GLU A 470 -56.67 -90.23 102.88
CA GLU A 470 -56.48 -89.89 104.29
C GLU A 470 -57.79 -90.01 105.09
N ARG A 471 -58.94 -89.65 104.52
CA ARG A 471 -60.27 -89.86 105.12
C ARG A 471 -60.65 -91.33 105.18
N THR A 472 -60.25 -92.13 104.19
CA THR A 472 -60.44 -93.60 104.23
C THR A 472 -59.54 -94.24 105.29
N ASN A 473 -58.32 -93.72 105.46
CA ASN A 473 -57.40 -94.13 106.53
C ASN A 473 -57.87 -93.65 107.93
N ALA A 474 -58.49 -92.47 108.03
CA ALA A 474 -59.07 -91.94 109.27
C ALA A 474 -60.42 -92.59 109.63
N ALA A 475 -61.24 -92.98 108.66
CA ALA A 475 -62.47 -93.76 108.87
C ALA A 475 -62.17 -95.22 109.25
N ARG A 476 -61.03 -95.77 108.84
CA ARG A 476 -60.51 -97.07 109.32
C ARG A 476 -59.90 -97.01 110.72
N ALA A 477 -59.60 -95.83 111.25
CA ALA A 477 -59.04 -95.65 112.59
C ALA A 477 -60.09 -95.58 113.73
N SER A 478 -61.40 -95.57 113.42
CA SER A 478 -62.46 -95.43 114.45
C SER A 478 -63.48 -96.57 114.51
N THR A 479 -63.40 -97.57 113.64
CA THR A 479 -64.14 -98.84 113.80
C THR A 479 -63.45 -99.96 113.03
N SER A 480 -62.57 -100.72 113.69
CA SER A 480 -62.63 -102.19 113.64
C SER A 480 -61.70 -102.76 114.70
N GLU A 481 -62.32 -103.38 115.71
CA GLU A 481 -61.75 -104.55 116.36
C GLU A 481 -61.33 -105.54 115.26
N SER A 482 -60.03 -105.77 115.19
CA SER A 482 -59.44 -107.00 114.69
C SER A 482 -58.01 -107.05 115.27
N GLY A 483 -57.69 -107.87 116.27
CA GLY A 483 -58.55 -108.80 116.98
C GLY A 483 -59.05 -110.01 116.17
N ALA A 484 -58.72 -110.13 114.87
CA ALA A 484 -59.11 -111.27 114.05
C ALA A 484 -58.08 -111.54 112.95
N LYS A 485 -57.33 -112.63 113.13
CA LYS A 485 -56.48 -113.25 112.12
C LYS A 485 -57.36 -113.77 110.97
N ILE A 486 -57.55 -112.97 109.93
CA ILE A 486 -58.26 -113.39 108.71
C ILE A 486 -57.33 -114.33 107.94
N THR A 487 -57.76 -115.59 107.84
CA THR A 487 -57.09 -116.62 107.03
C THR A 487 -57.83 -116.66 105.69
N ILE A 488 -57.28 -115.96 104.69
CA ILE A 488 -57.77 -116.01 103.30
C ILE A 488 -57.22 -117.25 102.62
N SER A 489 -58.07 -117.95 101.85
CA SER A 489 -57.68 -119.15 101.10
C SER A 489 -56.72 -118.80 99.97
N LYS A 490 -55.88 -119.76 99.54
CA LYS A 490 -54.91 -119.53 98.45
C LYS A 490 -55.61 -119.08 97.16
N GLU A 491 -56.78 -119.66 96.85
CA GLU A 491 -57.62 -119.23 95.72
C GLU A 491 -58.09 -117.76 95.82
N GLU A 492 -58.43 -117.26 97.01
CA GLU A 492 -58.87 -115.86 97.18
C GLU A 492 -57.73 -114.86 97.04
N PHE A 493 -56.52 -115.21 97.48
CA PHE A 493 -55.32 -114.38 97.25
C PHE A 493 -54.94 -114.34 95.77
N GLU A 494 -54.95 -115.50 95.08
CA GLU A 494 -54.64 -115.57 93.65
C GLU A 494 -55.69 -114.85 92.79
N SER A 495 -56.99 -114.89 93.15
CA SER A 495 -58.02 -114.13 92.44
C SER A 495 -57.87 -112.61 92.62
N LEU A 496 -57.39 -112.16 93.79
CA LEU A 496 -57.20 -110.73 94.04
C LEU A 496 -55.91 -110.23 93.37
N SER A 497 -54.83 -111.02 93.40
CA SER A 497 -53.61 -110.73 92.64
C SER A 497 -53.87 -110.65 91.14
N ARG A 498 -54.66 -111.58 90.58
CA ARG A 498 -55.01 -111.55 89.14
C ARG A 498 -55.82 -110.31 88.77
N LYS A 499 -56.75 -109.87 89.63
CA LYS A 499 -57.51 -108.62 89.40
C LYS A 499 -56.65 -107.36 89.46
N VAL A 500 -55.59 -107.35 90.27
CA VAL A 500 -54.63 -106.24 90.29
C VAL A 500 -53.85 -106.21 88.99
N GLU A 501 -53.33 -107.35 88.53
CA GLU A 501 -52.61 -107.44 87.24
C GLU A 501 -53.52 -107.07 86.05
N GLU A 502 -54.79 -107.49 86.04
CA GLU A 502 -55.77 -107.08 85.03
C GLU A 502 -56.06 -105.56 85.07
N SER A 503 -56.02 -104.94 86.24
CA SER A 503 -56.20 -103.49 86.36
C SER A 503 -54.95 -102.71 85.91
N ASP A 504 -53.75 -103.21 86.22
CA ASP A 504 -52.49 -102.60 85.80
C ASP A 504 -52.33 -102.67 84.29
N THR A 505 -52.63 -103.82 83.67
CA THR A 505 -52.61 -103.97 82.21
C THR A 505 -53.62 -103.06 81.51
N LEU A 506 -54.80 -102.85 82.10
CA LEU A 506 -55.79 -101.89 81.57
C LEU A 506 -55.29 -100.44 81.64
N ALA A 507 -54.58 -100.06 82.71
CA ALA A 507 -54.01 -98.73 82.85
C ALA A 507 -52.89 -98.50 81.83
N GLU A 508 -51.99 -99.46 81.65
CA GLU A 508 -50.93 -99.42 80.64
C GLU A 508 -51.50 -99.28 79.22
N MET A 509 -52.56 -100.03 78.88
CA MET A 509 -53.23 -99.90 77.58
C MET A 509 -53.83 -98.49 77.36
N LYS A 510 -54.39 -97.87 78.41
CA LYS A 510 -54.92 -96.49 78.31
C LYS A 510 -53.81 -95.46 78.10
N VAL A 511 -52.66 -95.62 78.76
CA VAL A 511 -51.49 -94.75 78.54
C VAL A 511 -50.94 -94.93 77.13
N ALA A 512 -50.81 -96.17 76.64
CA ALA A 512 -50.35 -96.46 75.28
C ALA A 512 -51.28 -95.85 74.21
N ALA A 513 -52.60 -95.92 74.40
CA ALA A 513 -53.57 -95.31 73.49
C ALA A 513 -53.46 -93.78 73.46
N ALA A 514 -53.23 -93.13 74.61
CA ALA A 514 -53.01 -91.69 74.68
C ALA A 514 -51.70 -91.27 74.00
N MET A 515 -50.62 -92.03 74.17
CA MET A 515 -49.35 -91.78 73.49
C MET A 515 -49.47 -91.90 71.96
N ALA A 516 -50.22 -92.88 71.45
CA ALA A 516 -50.49 -93.03 70.02
C ALA A 516 -51.30 -91.85 69.43
N GLN A 517 -52.25 -91.29 70.19
CA GLN A 517 -52.96 -90.08 69.75
C GLN A 517 -52.04 -88.85 69.68
N VAL A 518 -51.11 -88.70 70.64
CA VAL A 518 -50.11 -87.61 70.62
C VAL A 518 -49.16 -87.76 69.42
N GLU A 519 -48.73 -88.98 69.10
CA GLU A 519 -47.90 -89.22 67.91
C GLU A 519 -48.66 -88.98 66.61
N ALA A 520 -49.95 -89.33 66.53
CA ALA A 520 -50.79 -89.03 65.37
C ALA A 520 -50.93 -87.51 65.15
N VAL A 521 -51.10 -86.73 66.22
CA VAL A 521 -51.11 -85.26 66.15
C VAL A 521 -49.76 -84.73 65.66
N LYS A 522 -48.64 -85.20 66.23
CA LYS A 522 -47.29 -84.80 65.76
C LYS A 522 -47.01 -85.16 64.30
N ALA A 523 -47.47 -86.32 63.83
CA ALA A 523 -47.32 -86.71 62.43
C ALA A 523 -48.16 -85.83 61.49
N SER A 524 -49.32 -85.32 61.95
CA SER A 524 -50.13 -84.37 61.20
C SER A 524 -49.55 -82.95 61.15
N GLU A 525 -48.65 -82.61 62.09
CA GLU A 525 -47.95 -81.31 62.12
C GLU A 525 -46.69 -81.28 61.24
N GLY A 526 -46.19 -82.44 60.77
CA GLY A 526 -44.98 -82.55 59.94
C GLY A 526 -45.20 -82.50 58.42
N CYS A 527 -46.43 -82.23 57.95
CA CYS A 527 -46.79 -82.29 56.52
C CYS A 527 -47.45 -81.00 55.98
N ASN A 528 -47.11 -79.83 56.55
CA ASN A 528 -47.44 -78.51 55.99
C ASN A 528 -46.19 -77.66 55.81
#